data_AF-X1KCA5-F1
#
_entry.id   AF-X1KCA5-F1
#
_cell.length_a   1.000
_cell.length_b   1.000
_cell.length_c   1.000
_cell.angle_alpha   90.00
_cell.angle_beta   90.00
_cell.angle_gamma   90.00
#
_symmetry.space_group_name_H-M   'P 1'
#
loop_
_entity.id
_entity.type
_entity.pdbx_description
1 polymer ?
#
loop_
_entity_poly.entity_id
_entity_poly.type
_entity_poly.pdbx_seq_one_letter_code
_entity_poly.pdbx_strand_id
1 'polypeptide(L)'
;ARKMKPPPHVLFPLGNYGGNQRLIRTAAEKGKIEVEAGTRKCPKCNKKTHRIFCTCGAHTEVGNGRIEVHKIDVAEELNIAKKNLKERNPPDTIKGVIGTISKHKTPEPLEKGILRAKHEVSVFKDGTIRFDMTDAPLTHFKPKEIHISIERLKELGYATDYLGNPLEHEDQICELKAQDVIISKSCAEYFFQVTKFIDDLLVKFYKLDRFYKIKELEDLTGHLVVGLAPHTSAGALARIIGFTNTQVCFAHPFYHAAKRRNCFDFDHRVFLYNQNKDKFITDKIGSVVEEYLKKNGAKNIDSYGTERIDIKSSDGIYAYNLDKKTGKFQKKKVKCFIKGKTNQWINIKTSTNRKIKVTPDHNILVINDGEFTIKKAKEIKEGDRIPIALRNPKETTISEINIPKALSELNDDILLNIKLRNSKIFFRNLVKNVGRKKVIELCSIKGSFVKSLSKWYASVPLLHFKKLCEETDISFDDLPEETFVGIRRGRINIPAYLKDMNALFWILGLYCAEGWSRSN
;
A
#
# COMPACT_ATOMS: atom_id res chain seq x y z
N ALA A 1 19.16 7.11 11.13
CA ALA A 1 19.27 5.65 10.92
C ALA A 1 17.93 4.96 11.13
N ARG A 2 17.55 4.00 10.28
CA ARG A 2 16.31 3.22 10.43
C ARG A 2 16.52 2.05 11.38
N LYS A 3 15.95 2.16 12.59
CA LYS A 3 16.12 1.17 13.66
C LYS A 3 14.83 0.37 13.88
N MET A 4 14.93 -0.95 13.96
CA MET A 4 13.85 -1.79 14.50
C MET A 4 13.71 -1.55 16.01
N LYS A 5 12.61 -1.99 16.62
CA LYS A 5 12.40 -1.90 18.07
C LYS A 5 12.39 -3.30 18.73
N PRO A 6 13.30 -3.54 19.70
CA PRO A 6 14.65 -2.97 19.82
C PRO A 6 15.50 -3.16 18.54
N PRO A 7 16.57 -2.35 18.35
CA PRO A 7 17.45 -2.41 17.18
C PRO A 7 18.38 -3.62 17.26
N PRO A 8 18.26 -4.62 16.37
CA PRO A 8 19.18 -5.74 16.34
C PRO A 8 20.49 -5.37 15.65
N HIS A 9 21.57 -6.00 16.09
CA HIS A 9 22.86 -6.03 15.39
C HIS A 9 22.98 -7.26 14.49
N VAL A 10 22.24 -8.33 14.80
CA VAL A 10 22.26 -9.59 14.04
C VAL A 10 20.86 -10.20 13.96
N LEU A 11 20.55 -10.82 12.82
CA LEU A 11 19.34 -11.63 12.63
C LEU A 11 19.53 -13.06 13.16
N PHE A 12 19.91 -13.18 14.44
CA PHE A 12 20.07 -14.45 15.15
C PHE A 12 18.92 -14.65 16.16
N PRO A 13 18.20 -15.77 16.14
CA PRO A 13 17.05 -16.00 17.02
C PRO A 13 17.51 -16.32 18.45
N LEU A 14 16.90 -15.64 19.43
CA LEU A 14 17.17 -15.81 20.87
C LEU A 14 15.92 -16.19 21.68
N GLY A 15 14.76 -16.31 21.04
CA GLY A 15 13.49 -16.46 21.75
C GLY A 15 13.30 -15.36 22.79
N ASN A 16 12.92 -15.76 24.01
CA ASN A 16 12.79 -14.87 25.16
C ASN A 16 14.04 -14.86 26.07
N TYR A 17 15.09 -15.62 25.73
CA TYR A 17 16.26 -15.81 26.57
C TYR A 17 17.18 -14.58 26.64
N GLY A 18 17.10 -13.67 25.67
CA GLY A 18 17.85 -12.41 25.66
C GLY A 18 17.23 -11.26 26.47
N GLY A 19 16.12 -11.50 27.19
CA GLY A 19 15.36 -10.48 27.91
C GLY A 19 14.74 -9.39 27.01
N ASN A 20 14.24 -8.31 27.62
CA ASN A 20 13.53 -7.24 26.91
C ASN A 20 14.39 -6.55 25.83
N GLN A 21 15.71 -6.49 26.05
CA GLN A 21 16.66 -5.88 25.13
C GLN A 21 17.22 -6.86 24.08
N ARG A 22 16.90 -8.16 24.18
CA ARG A 22 17.32 -9.23 23.26
C ARG A 22 18.85 -9.36 23.16
N LEU A 23 19.53 -9.32 24.30
CA LEU A 23 20.99 -9.37 24.39
C LEU A 23 21.51 -10.80 24.22
N ILE A 24 22.55 -10.95 23.39
CA ILE A 24 23.24 -12.23 23.17
C ILE A 24 23.92 -12.72 24.46
N ARG A 25 24.57 -11.83 25.21
CA ARG A 25 25.28 -12.17 26.46
C ARG A 25 24.32 -12.74 27.52
N THR A 26 23.16 -12.10 27.71
CA THR A 26 22.10 -12.60 28.62
C THR A 26 21.58 -13.97 28.19
N ALA A 27 21.43 -14.22 26.88
CA ALA A 27 21.04 -15.54 26.39
C ALA A 27 22.15 -16.60 26.58
N ALA A 28 23.42 -16.21 26.45
CA ALA A 28 24.58 -17.09 26.67
C ALA A 28 24.70 -17.58 28.12
N GLU A 29 24.29 -16.77 29.11
CA GLU A 29 24.26 -17.15 30.52
C GLU A 29 23.19 -18.23 30.84
N LYS A 30 22.22 -18.44 29.95
CA LYS A 30 21.16 -19.46 30.10
C LYS A 30 21.58 -20.85 29.63
N GLY A 31 22.82 -21.02 29.15
CA GLY A 31 23.32 -22.28 28.62
C GLY A 31 22.72 -22.60 27.24
N LYS A 32 22.11 -23.77 27.09
CA LYS A 32 21.47 -24.20 25.84
C LYS A 32 20.05 -23.66 25.74
N ILE A 33 19.80 -22.81 24.75
CA ILE A 33 18.48 -22.26 24.46
C ILE A 33 17.77 -23.08 23.37
N GLU A 34 16.45 -23.13 23.43
CA GLU A 34 15.62 -23.76 22.41
C GLU A 34 15.03 -22.71 21.49
N VAL A 35 15.42 -22.73 20.20
CA VAL A 35 14.95 -21.77 19.19
C VAL A 35 14.62 -22.45 17.87
N GLU A 36 13.61 -21.93 17.19
CA GLU A 36 13.26 -22.38 15.85
C GLU A 36 14.26 -21.85 14.81
N ALA A 37 14.89 -22.76 14.08
CA ALA A 37 15.74 -22.43 12.93
C ALA A 37 15.53 -23.47 11.82
N GLY A 38 15.86 -23.09 10.58
CA GLY A 38 15.80 -24.03 9.46
C GLY A 38 16.95 -25.02 9.48
N THR A 39 16.64 -26.30 9.26
CA THR A 39 17.64 -27.36 9.20
C THR A 39 18.45 -27.26 7.90
N ARG A 40 19.77 -27.17 8.04
CA ARG A 40 20.76 -27.14 6.96
C ARG A 40 21.61 -28.40 6.98
N LYS A 41 22.17 -28.78 5.84
CA LYS A 41 22.97 -29.99 5.69
C LYS A 41 24.30 -29.66 5.04
N CYS A 42 25.39 -30.17 5.60
CA CYS A 42 26.71 -30.03 4.98
C CYS A 42 26.85 -31.04 3.83
N PRO A 43 27.19 -30.62 2.60
CA PRO A 43 27.42 -31.55 1.49
C PRO A 43 28.68 -32.41 1.69
N LYS A 44 29.68 -31.91 2.43
CA LYS A 44 30.97 -32.59 2.62
C LYS A 44 30.96 -33.67 3.71
N CYS A 45 30.36 -33.37 4.87
CA CYS A 45 30.38 -34.29 6.03
C CYS A 45 28.99 -34.80 6.41
N ASN A 46 27.96 -34.48 5.64
CA ASN A 46 26.59 -34.94 5.83
C ASN A 46 25.90 -34.51 7.15
N LYS A 47 26.59 -33.74 8.00
CA LYS A 47 26.07 -33.27 9.30
C LYS A 47 24.92 -32.27 9.11
N LYS A 48 23.85 -32.45 9.89
CA LYS A 48 22.75 -31.50 10.02
C LYS A 48 23.11 -30.39 11.01
N THR A 49 22.78 -29.15 10.70
CA THR A 49 23.08 -27.97 11.53
C THR A 49 22.13 -26.82 11.20
N HIS A 50 22.09 -25.78 12.03
CA HIS A 50 21.43 -24.51 11.73
C HIS A 50 22.39 -23.48 11.09
N ARG A 51 23.72 -23.74 11.14
CA ARG A 51 24.78 -22.82 10.72
C ARG A 51 24.92 -22.76 9.20
N ILE A 52 25.25 -21.58 8.66
CA ILE A 52 25.59 -21.38 7.24
C ILE A 52 26.91 -22.09 6.88
N PHE A 53 27.86 -22.14 7.81
CA PHE A 53 29.12 -22.84 7.64
C PHE A 53 29.17 -24.04 8.58
N CYS A 54 29.52 -25.20 8.05
CA CYS A 54 29.75 -26.39 8.85
C CYS A 54 31.07 -26.27 9.63
N THR A 55 31.23 -27.05 10.70
CA THR A 55 32.50 -27.15 11.43
C THR A 55 33.67 -27.66 10.58
N CYS A 56 33.40 -28.32 9.46
CA CYS A 56 34.41 -28.72 8.47
C CYS A 56 34.77 -27.61 7.45
N GLY A 57 34.19 -26.41 7.59
CA GLY A 57 34.44 -25.25 6.73
C GLY A 57 33.57 -25.15 5.47
N ALA A 58 32.88 -26.23 5.07
CA ALA A 58 32.01 -26.22 3.90
C ALA A 58 30.72 -25.40 4.12
N HIS A 59 30.27 -24.69 3.08
CA HIS A 59 28.98 -24.01 3.07
C HIS A 59 27.85 -25.05 3.09
N THR A 60 26.90 -24.88 4.00
CA THR A 60 25.78 -25.81 4.15
C THR A 60 24.66 -25.44 3.19
N GLU A 61 23.87 -26.42 2.79
CA GLU A 61 22.70 -26.24 1.94
C GLU A 61 21.43 -26.27 2.78
N VAL A 62 20.37 -25.63 2.28
CA VAL A 62 19.05 -25.77 2.89
C VAL A 62 18.65 -27.23 2.75
N GLY A 63 18.29 -27.90 3.85
CA GLY A 63 17.79 -29.28 3.80
C GLY A 63 16.39 -29.32 3.19
N ASN A 64 15.51 -30.17 3.72
CA ASN A 64 14.15 -30.33 3.20
C ASN A 64 13.22 -29.13 3.48
N GLY A 65 13.77 -27.95 3.82
CA GLY A 65 13.02 -26.76 4.21
C GLY A 65 12.29 -26.87 5.55
N ARG A 66 12.54 -27.95 6.33
CA ARG A 66 11.97 -28.15 7.66
C ARG A 66 12.53 -27.12 8.63
N ILE A 67 11.64 -26.58 9.45
CA ILE A 67 11.95 -25.74 10.60
C ILE A 67 11.88 -26.65 11.81
N GLU A 68 12.96 -26.76 12.56
CA GLU A 68 13.07 -27.61 13.74
C GLU A 68 13.48 -26.75 14.94
N VAL A 69 13.16 -27.21 16.15
CA VAL A 69 13.66 -26.60 17.38
C VAL A 69 15.08 -27.09 17.59
N HIS A 70 16.03 -26.17 17.54
CA HIS A 70 17.44 -26.45 17.80
C HIS A 70 17.80 -26.06 19.24
N LYS A 71 18.50 -26.96 19.94
CA LYS A 71 19.18 -26.65 21.21
C LYS A 71 20.53 -26.01 20.87
N ILE A 72 20.62 -24.70 21.03
CA ILE A 72 21.80 -23.91 20.67
C ILE A 72 22.50 -23.42 21.95
N ASP A 73 23.79 -23.70 22.07
CA ASP A 73 24.64 -23.09 23.09
C ASP A 73 25.13 -21.73 22.57
N VAL A 74 24.50 -20.64 23.04
CA VAL A 74 24.83 -19.29 22.56
C VAL A 74 26.22 -18.86 23.02
N ALA A 75 26.70 -19.35 24.16
CA ALA A 75 28.05 -19.05 24.64
C ALA A 75 29.11 -19.68 23.71
N GLU A 76 28.89 -20.92 23.29
CA GLU A 76 29.74 -21.60 22.31
C GLU A 76 29.75 -20.86 20.97
N GLU A 77 28.57 -20.54 20.40
CA GLU A 77 28.47 -19.80 19.13
C GLU A 77 29.19 -18.46 19.20
N LEU A 78 29.03 -17.72 20.31
CA LEU A 78 29.69 -16.44 20.50
C LEU A 78 31.22 -16.61 20.59
N ASN A 79 31.71 -17.62 21.30
CA ASN A 79 33.15 -17.90 21.41
C ASN A 79 33.77 -18.31 20.07
N ILE A 80 33.08 -19.11 19.26
CA ILE A 80 33.49 -19.45 17.90
C ILE A 80 33.59 -18.17 17.06
N ALA A 81 32.58 -17.30 17.09
CA ALA A 81 32.57 -16.06 16.34
C ALA A 81 33.71 -15.11 16.75
N LYS A 82 34.01 -14.98 18.05
CA LYS A 82 35.16 -14.21 18.55
C LYS A 82 36.48 -14.74 18.00
N LYS A 83 36.67 -16.07 18.05
CA LYS A 83 37.89 -16.74 17.56
C LYS A 83 38.06 -16.54 16.05
N ASN A 84 36.99 -16.68 15.27
CA ASN A 84 36.99 -16.50 13.82
C ASN A 84 37.39 -15.07 13.42
N LEU A 85 36.88 -14.08 14.15
CA LEU A 85 37.20 -12.66 13.94
C LEU A 85 38.56 -12.23 14.50
N LYS A 86 39.20 -13.07 15.32
CA LYS A 86 40.37 -12.71 16.14
C LYS A 86 40.12 -11.47 17.03
N GLU A 87 38.87 -11.30 17.48
CA GLU A 87 38.44 -10.16 18.29
C GLU A 87 38.35 -10.58 19.76
N ARG A 88 39.28 -10.11 20.59
CA ARG A 88 39.37 -10.51 22.01
C ARG A 88 38.27 -9.89 22.86
N ASN A 89 37.94 -8.62 22.59
CA ASN A 89 36.99 -7.82 23.38
C ASN A 89 35.82 -7.37 22.50
N PRO A 90 34.83 -8.23 22.22
CA PRO A 90 33.63 -7.80 21.53
C PRO A 90 32.80 -6.85 22.42
N PRO A 91 31.98 -5.98 21.81
CA PRO A 91 31.07 -5.11 22.55
C PRO A 91 30.14 -5.90 23.48
N ASP A 92 29.83 -5.34 24.65
CA ASP A 92 28.95 -6.00 25.63
C ASP A 92 27.49 -6.05 25.16
N THR A 93 27.06 -5.08 24.36
CA THR A 93 25.69 -4.96 23.89
C THR A 93 25.50 -5.47 22.46
N ILE A 94 25.47 -6.78 22.28
CA ILE A 94 25.08 -7.40 21.00
C ILE A 94 23.61 -7.82 21.07
N LYS A 95 22.78 -7.31 20.16
CA LYS A 95 21.33 -7.54 20.14
C LYS A 95 20.93 -8.47 19.00
N GLY A 96 20.21 -9.53 19.33
CA GLY A 96 19.60 -10.47 18.37
C GLY A 96 18.13 -10.17 18.09
N VAL A 97 17.40 -11.16 17.60
CA VAL A 97 15.95 -11.11 17.36
C VAL A 97 15.24 -12.21 18.16
N ILE A 98 13.94 -12.06 18.43
CA ILE A 98 13.15 -13.13 19.09
C ILE A 98 13.11 -14.37 18.20
N GLY A 99 12.87 -14.17 16.90
CA GLY A 99 12.87 -15.22 15.91
C GLY A 99 13.10 -14.65 14.52
N THR A 100 13.62 -15.47 13.61
CA THR A 100 13.73 -15.13 12.20
C THR A 100 12.38 -15.35 11.51
N ILE A 101 11.98 -14.43 10.64
CA ILE A 101 10.70 -14.47 9.90
C ILE A 101 10.88 -14.84 8.42
N SER A 102 12.10 -15.20 8.02
CA SER A 102 12.41 -15.60 6.65
C SER A 102 11.88 -17.00 6.35
N LYS A 103 11.63 -17.31 5.07
CA LYS A 103 11.08 -18.60 4.61
C LYS A 103 11.82 -19.81 5.21
N HIS A 104 13.14 -19.72 5.31
CA HIS A 104 13.99 -20.82 5.79
C HIS A 104 14.47 -20.62 7.23
N LYS A 105 14.01 -19.56 7.92
CA LYS A 105 14.42 -19.19 9.29
C LYS A 105 15.94 -19.33 9.56
N THR A 106 16.78 -19.13 8.55
CA THR A 106 18.24 -19.32 8.68
C THR A 106 18.83 -18.17 9.51
N PRO A 107 19.51 -18.47 10.64
CA PRO A 107 20.18 -17.46 11.45
C PRO A 107 21.33 -16.78 10.69
N GLU A 108 21.49 -15.47 10.89
CA GLU A 108 22.67 -14.74 10.42
C GLU A 108 23.89 -15.06 11.30
N PRO A 109 25.12 -15.20 10.75
CA PRO A 109 26.33 -15.45 11.53
C PRO A 109 26.60 -14.36 12.58
N LEU A 110 26.95 -14.77 13.81
CA LEU A 110 27.19 -13.86 14.93
C LEU A 110 28.39 -12.93 14.70
N GLU A 111 29.36 -13.34 13.87
CA GLU A 111 30.48 -12.50 13.47
C GLU A 111 30.03 -11.17 12.89
N LYS A 112 28.97 -11.19 12.05
CA LYS A 112 28.39 -9.96 11.49
C LYS A 112 27.78 -9.10 12.59
N GLY A 113 27.13 -9.71 13.58
CA GLY A 113 26.58 -9.03 14.75
C GLY A 113 27.62 -8.33 15.61
N ILE A 114 28.74 -9.00 15.89
CA ILE A 114 29.87 -8.44 16.65
C ILE A 114 30.42 -7.21 15.94
N LEU A 115 30.68 -7.33 14.63
CA LEU A 115 31.23 -6.22 13.85
C LEU A 115 30.23 -5.06 13.72
N ARG A 116 28.93 -5.34 13.54
CA ARG A 116 27.90 -4.28 13.53
C ARG A 116 27.82 -3.55 14.86
N ALA A 117 27.83 -4.28 15.98
CA ALA A 117 27.85 -3.69 17.31
C ALA A 117 29.11 -2.84 17.56
N LYS A 118 30.28 -3.30 17.07
CA LYS A 118 31.56 -2.60 17.21
C LYS A 118 31.56 -1.22 16.55
N HIS A 119 30.86 -1.11 15.42
CA HIS A 119 30.74 0.12 14.66
C HIS A 119 29.39 0.82 14.87
N GLU A 120 28.63 0.44 15.91
CA GLU A 120 27.35 1.06 16.30
C GLU A 120 26.25 1.09 15.20
N VAL A 121 26.33 0.18 14.22
CA VAL A 121 25.36 0.06 13.14
C VAL A 121 24.33 -1.04 13.43
N SER A 122 23.10 -0.86 12.94
CA SER A 122 21.98 -1.77 13.19
C SER A 122 21.46 -2.36 11.89
N VAL A 123 21.04 -3.62 11.92
CA VAL A 123 20.56 -4.34 10.75
C VAL A 123 19.04 -4.22 10.61
N PHE A 124 18.56 -4.14 9.37
CA PHE A 124 17.15 -4.21 9.03
C PHE A 124 16.73 -5.66 8.70
N LYS A 125 15.43 -5.91 8.53
CA LYS A 125 14.85 -7.26 8.42
C LYS A 125 15.40 -8.12 7.28
N ASP A 126 15.97 -7.49 6.26
CA ASP A 126 16.52 -8.12 5.05
C ASP A 126 18.06 -8.20 5.06
N GLY A 127 18.70 -7.87 6.19
CA GLY A 127 20.17 -7.89 6.32
C GLY A 127 20.87 -6.59 5.89
N THR A 128 20.13 -5.61 5.36
CA THR A 128 20.67 -4.31 4.94
C THR A 128 20.78 -3.33 6.12
N ILE A 129 21.65 -2.33 5.99
CA ILE A 129 21.71 -1.18 6.91
C ILE A 129 21.11 0.01 6.17
N ARG A 130 20.19 0.74 6.82
CA ARG A 130 19.38 1.78 6.17
C ARG A 130 19.37 3.08 6.97
N PHE A 131 19.27 4.19 6.26
CA PHE A 131 19.02 5.50 6.83
C PHE A 131 17.75 6.09 6.20
N ASP A 132 16.76 6.41 7.02
CA ASP A 132 15.55 7.09 6.55
C ASP A 132 15.82 8.60 6.54
N MET A 133 15.48 9.26 5.44
CA MET A 133 15.70 10.68 5.22
C MET A 133 14.56 11.26 4.37
N THR A 134 14.23 12.53 4.58
CA THR A 134 13.23 13.25 3.79
C THR A 134 13.85 13.68 2.45
N ASP A 135 13.15 13.46 1.34
CA ASP A 135 13.63 13.86 0.01
C ASP A 135 13.41 15.36 -0.23
N ALA A 136 14.30 16.05 -0.93
CA ALA A 136 14.09 17.42 -1.41
C ALA A 136 14.61 17.53 -2.87
N PRO A 137 13.85 18.12 -3.80
CA PRO A 137 14.29 18.26 -5.19
C PRO A 137 15.34 19.35 -5.27
N LEU A 138 16.38 19.12 -6.07
CA LEU A 138 17.39 20.13 -6.39
C LEU A 138 17.87 19.89 -7.81
N THR A 139 18.00 20.95 -8.61
CA THR A 139 18.58 20.87 -9.97
C THR A 139 19.94 21.54 -10.07
N HIS A 140 20.26 22.44 -9.15
CA HIS A 140 21.51 23.19 -9.13
C HIS A 140 22.02 23.37 -7.71
N PHE A 141 23.33 23.47 -7.53
CA PHE A 141 23.97 23.66 -6.22
C PHE A 141 25.22 24.53 -6.35
N LYS A 142 25.64 25.17 -5.26
CA LYS A 142 26.99 25.74 -5.16
C LYS A 142 27.94 24.79 -4.45
N PRO A 143 29.19 24.59 -4.91
CA PRO A 143 30.19 23.77 -4.20
C PRO A 143 30.31 24.10 -2.70
N LYS A 144 30.31 25.41 -2.37
CA LYS A 144 30.38 25.91 -1.00
C LYS A 144 29.25 25.43 -0.09
N GLU A 145 28.03 25.29 -0.64
CA GLU A 145 26.83 24.89 0.12
C GLU A 145 26.82 23.41 0.50
N ILE A 146 27.58 22.59 -0.23
CA ILE A 146 27.64 21.13 -0.02
C ILE A 146 28.99 20.67 0.54
N HIS A 147 29.84 21.63 0.88
CA HIS A 147 31.17 21.45 1.49
C HIS A 147 32.08 20.50 0.68
N ILE A 148 32.20 20.74 -0.62
CA ILE A 148 33.08 19.97 -1.51
C ILE A 148 34.08 20.89 -2.22
N SER A 149 35.32 20.42 -2.41
CA SER A 149 36.32 21.17 -3.16
C SER A 149 36.07 21.15 -4.67
N ILE A 150 36.58 22.15 -5.37
CA ILE A 150 36.46 22.25 -6.84
C ILE A 150 37.21 21.10 -7.52
N GLU A 151 38.37 20.72 -7.00
CA GLU A 151 39.17 19.60 -7.49
C GLU A 151 38.37 18.30 -7.41
N ARG A 152 37.71 18.05 -6.27
CA ARG A 152 36.91 16.85 -6.07
C ARG A 152 35.68 16.82 -6.97
N LEU A 153 35.02 17.96 -7.19
CA LEU A 153 33.92 18.05 -8.15
C LEU A 153 34.36 17.77 -9.59
N LYS A 154 35.53 18.28 -9.99
CA LYS A 154 36.13 18.00 -11.31
C LYS A 154 36.39 16.51 -11.50
N GLU A 155 36.95 15.83 -10.48
CA GLU A 155 37.12 14.37 -10.49
C GLU A 155 35.79 13.61 -10.62
N LEU A 156 34.71 14.13 -10.04
CA LEU A 156 33.36 13.58 -10.16
C LEU A 156 32.70 13.89 -11.51
N GLY A 157 33.36 14.66 -12.39
CA GLY A 157 32.91 14.98 -13.74
C GLY A 157 32.10 16.27 -13.87
N TYR A 158 32.27 17.22 -12.95
CA TYR A 158 31.73 18.58 -13.04
C TYR A 158 32.81 19.52 -13.57
N ALA A 159 32.82 19.76 -14.89
CA ALA A 159 33.83 20.58 -15.56
C ALA A 159 33.42 22.06 -15.71
N THR A 160 32.12 22.31 -15.88
CA THR A 160 31.56 23.65 -16.14
C THR A 160 30.42 23.97 -15.18
N ASP A 161 30.17 25.26 -15.00
CA ASP A 161 28.96 25.77 -14.35
C ASP A 161 27.72 25.67 -15.28
N TYR A 162 26.57 26.14 -14.79
CA TYR A 162 25.31 26.11 -15.54
C TYR A 162 25.27 27.01 -16.78
N LEU A 163 26.19 27.97 -16.91
CA LEU A 163 26.33 28.86 -18.07
C LEU A 163 27.35 28.32 -19.09
N GLY A 164 28.01 27.21 -18.78
CA GLY A 164 29.05 26.61 -19.61
C GLY A 164 30.46 27.17 -19.37
N ASN A 165 30.65 28.04 -18.37
CA ASN A 165 31.99 28.51 -18.02
C ASN A 165 32.76 27.42 -17.25
N PRO A 166 34.09 27.37 -17.35
CA PRO A 166 34.91 26.49 -16.50
C PRO A 166 34.58 26.66 -15.01
N LEU A 167 34.51 25.54 -14.29
CA LEU A 167 34.30 25.54 -12.84
C LEU A 167 35.63 25.87 -12.13
N GLU A 168 35.73 27.05 -11.52
CA GLU A 168 36.96 27.59 -10.92
C GLU A 168 36.74 28.09 -9.49
N HIS A 169 35.52 28.48 -9.12
CA HIS A 169 35.20 29.10 -7.83
C HIS A 169 34.04 28.40 -7.10
N GLU A 170 34.10 28.38 -5.77
CA GLU A 170 33.14 27.68 -4.90
C GLU A 170 31.72 28.30 -4.87
N ASP A 171 31.58 29.54 -5.35
CA ASP A 171 30.31 30.26 -5.42
C ASP A 171 29.59 30.10 -6.77
N GLN A 172 30.22 29.44 -7.75
CA GLN A 172 29.58 29.11 -9.03
C GLN A 172 28.45 28.10 -8.83
N ILE A 173 27.44 28.20 -9.69
CA ILE A 173 26.26 27.33 -9.64
C ILE A 173 26.47 26.18 -10.64
N CYS A 174 26.47 24.94 -10.14
CA CYS A 174 26.62 23.74 -10.95
C CYS A 174 25.25 23.08 -11.17
N GLU A 175 24.99 22.58 -12.38
CA GLU A 175 23.83 21.73 -12.67
C GLU A 175 24.04 20.33 -12.07
N LEU A 176 23.14 19.89 -11.18
CA LEU A 176 23.20 18.59 -10.50
C LEU A 176 22.92 17.45 -11.47
N LYS A 177 23.87 16.51 -11.63
CA LYS A 177 23.66 15.32 -12.48
C LYS A 177 22.54 14.44 -11.93
N ALA A 178 21.83 13.77 -12.84
CA ALA A 178 20.55 13.11 -12.54
C ALA A 178 20.56 12.06 -11.41
N GLN A 179 21.70 11.40 -11.13
CA GLN A 179 21.84 10.39 -10.07
C GLN A 179 22.81 10.80 -8.96
N ASP A 180 23.25 12.05 -8.95
CA ASP A 180 24.06 12.58 -7.86
C ASP A 180 23.16 13.07 -6.73
N VAL A 181 23.58 12.82 -5.49
CA VAL A 181 22.83 13.15 -4.29
C VAL A 181 23.68 13.88 -3.27
N ILE A 182 23.06 14.83 -2.58
CA ILE A 182 23.63 15.53 -1.43
C ILE A 182 22.84 15.05 -0.22
N ILE A 183 23.53 14.40 0.72
CA ILE A 183 22.91 13.74 1.88
C ILE A 183 23.08 14.58 3.14
N SER A 184 22.22 14.39 4.14
CA SER A 184 22.42 15.04 5.43
C SER A 184 23.73 14.59 6.08
N LYS A 185 24.37 15.49 6.85
CA LYS A 185 25.57 15.16 7.63
C LYS A 185 25.35 13.99 8.58
N SER A 186 24.16 13.91 9.19
CA SER A 186 23.73 12.78 10.02
C SER A 186 23.68 11.43 9.27
N CYS A 187 23.33 11.46 7.98
CA CYS A 187 23.37 10.28 7.10
C CYS A 187 24.82 9.90 6.79
N ALA A 188 25.65 10.90 6.45
CA ALA A 188 27.06 10.70 6.15
C ALA A 188 27.84 10.09 7.34
N GLU A 189 27.66 10.61 8.56
CA GLU A 189 28.26 10.06 9.79
C GLU A 189 27.85 8.59 10.01
N TYR A 190 26.58 8.27 9.78
CA TYR A 190 26.13 6.89 9.90
C TYR A 190 26.70 6.00 8.79
N PHE A 191 26.79 6.49 7.56
CA PHE A 191 27.39 5.75 6.45
C PHE A 191 28.89 5.57 6.61
N PHE A 192 29.59 6.53 7.22
CA PHE A 192 30.98 6.39 7.61
C PHE A 192 31.17 5.21 8.59
N GLN A 193 30.30 5.07 9.59
CA GLN A 193 30.31 3.88 10.45
C GLN A 193 30.04 2.58 9.66
N VAL A 194 29.13 2.63 8.70
CA VAL A 194 28.82 1.49 7.81
C VAL A 194 30.04 1.09 6.97
N THR A 195 30.79 2.04 6.42
CA THR A 195 31.98 1.70 5.61
C THR A 195 33.06 1.02 6.46
N LYS A 196 33.29 1.48 7.71
CA LYS A 196 34.20 0.82 8.65
C LYS A 196 33.74 -0.61 8.97
N PHE A 197 32.44 -0.79 9.18
CA PHE A 197 31.85 -2.13 9.32
C PHE A 197 32.08 -3.01 8.10
N ILE A 198 31.84 -2.51 6.89
CA ILE A 198 32.01 -3.29 5.66
C ILE A 198 33.47 -3.66 5.44
N ASP A 199 34.40 -2.74 5.65
CA ASP A 199 35.84 -3.02 5.49
C ASP A 199 36.33 -4.06 6.52
N ASP A 200 35.91 -3.94 7.78
CA ASP A 200 36.24 -4.96 8.79
C ASP A 200 35.55 -6.31 8.48
N LEU A 201 34.33 -6.29 7.92
CA LEU A 201 33.64 -7.50 7.50
C LEU A 201 34.38 -8.19 6.33
N LEU A 202 34.82 -7.44 5.33
CA LEU A 202 35.61 -7.95 4.21
C LEU A 202 36.89 -8.62 4.70
N VAL A 203 37.68 -7.93 5.54
CA VAL A 203 38.96 -8.44 6.03
C VAL A 203 38.78 -9.58 7.03
N LYS A 204 37.96 -9.38 8.07
CA LYS A 204 37.92 -10.31 9.21
C LYS A 204 37.05 -11.53 8.93
N PHE A 205 35.94 -11.38 8.20
CA PHE A 205 35.02 -12.48 7.93
C PHE A 205 35.27 -13.11 6.56
N TYR A 206 35.38 -12.31 5.50
CA TYR A 206 35.51 -12.81 4.13
C TYR A 206 36.95 -13.03 3.66
N LYS A 207 37.95 -12.53 4.40
CA LYS A 207 39.39 -12.58 4.02
C LYS A 207 39.67 -11.89 2.68
N LEU A 208 38.97 -10.78 2.44
CA LEU A 208 39.13 -9.92 1.27
C LEU A 208 39.73 -8.57 1.68
N ASP A 209 40.28 -7.85 0.70
CA ASP A 209 40.79 -6.49 0.93
C ASP A 209 39.68 -5.51 1.31
N ARG A 210 40.06 -4.46 2.04
CA ARG A 210 39.17 -3.32 2.33
C ARG A 210 38.73 -2.68 1.02
N PHE A 211 37.47 -2.25 0.96
CA PHE A 211 36.91 -1.59 -0.22
C PHE A 211 36.90 -0.08 -0.09
N TYR A 212 36.32 0.44 1.00
CA TYR A 212 36.09 1.88 1.16
C TYR A 212 37.38 2.62 1.52
N LYS A 213 38.14 2.14 2.51
CA LYS A 213 39.41 2.73 2.97
C LYS A 213 39.33 4.22 3.32
N ILE A 214 38.12 4.74 3.55
CA ILE A 214 37.88 6.14 3.85
C ILE A 214 38.43 6.51 5.24
N LYS A 215 38.92 7.73 5.42
CA LYS A 215 39.45 8.25 6.69
C LYS A 215 38.58 9.36 7.25
N GLU A 216 38.00 10.17 6.38
CA GLU A 216 37.18 11.34 6.74
C GLU A 216 35.81 11.26 6.06
N LEU A 217 34.90 12.21 6.33
CA LEU A 217 33.54 12.17 5.77
C LEU A 217 33.55 12.48 4.28
N GLU A 218 34.41 13.38 3.87
CA GLU A 218 34.64 13.89 2.52
C GLU A 218 34.98 12.76 1.55
N ASP A 219 35.68 11.74 2.04
CA ASP A 219 36.01 10.53 1.29
C ASP A 219 34.76 9.71 0.89
N LEU A 220 33.60 9.92 1.51
CA LEU A 220 32.34 9.29 1.06
C LEU A 220 31.87 9.81 -0.29
N THR A 221 32.31 11.00 -0.71
CA THR A 221 31.98 11.54 -2.03
C THR A 221 32.50 10.58 -3.12
N GLY A 222 31.71 10.39 -4.17
CA GLY A 222 31.99 9.43 -5.24
C GLY A 222 31.54 8.00 -4.96
N HIS A 223 31.30 7.61 -3.70
CA HIS A 223 30.74 6.30 -3.40
C HIS A 223 29.24 6.21 -3.74
N LEU A 224 28.82 5.00 -4.08
CA LEU A 224 27.48 4.71 -4.54
C LEU A 224 26.57 4.29 -3.39
N VAL A 225 25.31 4.73 -3.46
CA VAL A 225 24.23 4.39 -2.54
C VAL A 225 22.99 3.96 -3.31
N VAL A 226 22.09 3.26 -2.62
CA VAL A 226 20.81 2.84 -3.21
C VAL A 226 19.67 3.56 -2.50
N GLY A 227 18.96 4.42 -3.22
CA GLY A 227 17.72 5.03 -2.77
C GLY A 227 16.55 4.08 -2.96
N LEU A 228 15.82 3.79 -1.89
CA LEU A 228 14.64 2.94 -1.93
C LEU A 228 13.48 3.64 -1.22
N ALA A 229 12.47 4.07 -1.96
CA ALA A 229 11.30 4.68 -1.34
C ALA A 229 10.43 3.64 -0.63
N PRO A 230 9.63 4.04 0.37
CA PRO A 230 8.68 3.16 1.00
C PRO A 230 7.80 2.44 -0.02
N HIS A 231 7.54 1.15 0.22
CA HIS A 231 6.69 0.30 -0.62
C HIS A 231 7.23 0.06 -2.02
N THR A 232 8.46 0.44 -2.36
CA THR A 232 9.12 0.02 -3.62
C THR A 232 10.03 -1.17 -3.37
N SER A 233 10.30 -1.95 -4.42
CA SER A 233 11.22 -3.10 -4.41
C SER A 233 12.36 -2.95 -5.43
N ALA A 234 12.39 -1.84 -6.17
CA ALA A 234 13.46 -1.48 -7.08
C ALA A 234 14.18 -0.27 -6.48
N GLY A 235 15.45 -0.44 -6.13
CA GLY A 235 16.30 0.65 -5.66
C GLY A 235 16.86 1.44 -6.83
N ALA A 236 16.96 2.75 -6.68
CA ALA A 236 17.65 3.63 -7.63
C ALA A 236 19.10 3.83 -7.15
N LEU A 237 20.07 3.56 -8.02
CA LEU A 237 21.47 3.83 -7.75
C LEU A 237 21.71 5.34 -7.76
N ALA A 238 22.52 5.83 -6.82
CA ALA A 238 22.98 7.20 -6.75
C ALA A 238 24.44 7.28 -6.32
N ARG A 239 25.08 8.42 -6.58
CA ARG A 239 26.43 8.74 -6.14
C ARG A 239 26.39 9.93 -5.18
N ILE A 240 27.08 9.82 -4.04
CA ILE A 240 27.17 10.92 -3.07
C ILE A 240 28.13 11.97 -3.64
N ILE A 241 27.75 13.25 -3.64
CA ILE A 241 28.62 14.35 -4.09
C ILE A 241 28.85 15.44 -3.05
N GLY A 242 28.23 15.33 -1.87
CA GLY A 242 28.42 16.31 -0.80
C GLY A 242 27.41 16.15 0.31
N PHE A 243 27.48 17.07 1.27
CA PHE A 243 26.73 16.98 2.51
C PHE A 243 26.01 18.28 2.84
N THR A 244 24.87 18.18 3.52
CA THR A 244 24.13 19.33 4.03
C THR A 244 23.86 19.19 5.52
N ASN A 245 23.82 20.31 6.24
CA ASN A 245 23.42 20.34 7.66
C ASN A 245 21.90 20.14 7.85
N THR A 246 21.12 20.27 6.77
CA THR A 246 19.68 20.01 6.79
C THR A 246 19.38 18.51 6.87
N GLN A 247 18.25 18.12 7.45
CA GLN A 247 17.84 16.72 7.58
C GLN A 247 17.10 16.21 6.32
N VAL A 248 17.60 16.56 5.13
CA VAL A 248 17.02 16.15 3.83
C VAL A 248 18.07 15.58 2.87
N CYS A 249 17.58 14.83 1.90
CA CYS A 249 18.32 14.31 0.76
C CYS A 249 18.02 15.19 -0.45
N PHE A 250 18.94 16.08 -0.82
CA PHE A 250 18.81 16.81 -2.08
C PHE A 250 19.22 15.89 -3.23
N ALA A 251 18.37 15.81 -4.25
CA ALA A 251 18.67 15.06 -5.45
C ALA A 251 17.87 15.61 -6.64
N HIS A 252 18.33 15.27 -7.84
CA HIS A 252 17.63 15.61 -9.06
C HIS A 252 16.18 15.06 -9.04
N PRO A 253 15.17 15.83 -9.51
CA PRO A 253 13.79 15.36 -9.57
C PRO A 253 13.62 14.01 -10.27
N PHE A 254 14.44 13.71 -11.28
CA PHE A 254 14.44 12.39 -11.95
C PHE A 254 14.78 11.24 -11.00
N TYR A 255 15.76 11.41 -10.10
CA TYR A 255 16.10 10.38 -9.12
C TYR A 255 14.96 10.17 -8.11
N HIS A 256 14.37 11.26 -7.60
CA HIS A 256 13.22 11.18 -6.69
C HIS A 256 11.98 10.56 -7.36
N ALA A 257 11.74 10.89 -8.63
CA ALA A 257 10.66 10.29 -9.42
C ALA A 257 10.93 8.80 -9.69
N ALA A 258 12.16 8.44 -10.09
CA ALA A 258 12.53 7.06 -10.40
C ALA A 258 12.34 6.10 -9.21
N LYS A 259 12.44 6.61 -7.98
CA LYS A 259 12.24 5.82 -6.75
C LYS A 259 10.83 5.88 -6.16
N ARG A 260 9.89 6.70 -6.65
CA ARG A 260 8.52 6.88 -6.09
C ARG A 260 7.41 6.35 -7.03
N ARG A 261 6.21 6.06 -6.51
CA ARG A 261 5.06 5.52 -7.28
C ARG A 261 3.93 6.54 -7.48
N ASN A 262 3.62 6.80 -8.76
CA ASN A 262 2.35 6.67 -9.50
C ASN A 262 0.99 6.98 -8.84
N CYS A 263 0.20 7.83 -9.53
CA CYS A 263 -1.17 8.16 -9.17
C CYS A 263 -2.14 7.95 -10.36
N PHE A 264 -3.42 7.72 -10.05
CA PHE A 264 -4.53 7.88 -11.00
C PHE A 264 -4.98 9.35 -11.00
N ASP A 265 -5.71 9.77 -12.05
CA ASP A 265 -6.40 11.06 -12.02
C ASP A 265 -7.57 11.07 -11.02
N PHE A 266 -7.92 12.26 -10.51
CA PHE A 266 -8.96 12.42 -9.48
C PHE A 266 -10.31 11.86 -9.91
N ASP A 267 -10.66 12.04 -11.18
CA ASP A 267 -11.97 11.66 -11.73
C ASP A 267 -12.03 10.20 -12.19
N HIS A 268 -10.93 9.45 -12.07
CA HIS A 268 -10.92 8.04 -12.44
C HIS A 268 -11.88 7.24 -11.55
N ARG A 269 -12.82 6.53 -12.16
CA ARG A 269 -13.73 5.64 -11.41
C ARG A 269 -13.00 4.37 -11.01
N VAL A 270 -13.11 4.00 -9.73
CA VAL A 270 -12.55 2.75 -9.20
C VAL A 270 -13.63 1.67 -9.10
N PHE A 271 -13.22 0.42 -9.02
CA PHE A 271 -14.11 -0.70 -8.73
C PHE A 271 -13.63 -1.39 -7.45
N LEU A 272 -14.19 -1.00 -6.31
CA LEU A 272 -13.86 -1.54 -4.99
C LEU A 272 -15.10 -2.23 -4.40
N TYR A 273 -14.91 -3.11 -3.42
CA TYR A 273 -16.00 -3.73 -2.68
C TYR A 273 -15.92 -3.36 -1.20
N ASN A 274 -17.03 -2.83 -0.68
CA ASN A 274 -17.22 -2.56 0.74
C ASN A 274 -17.98 -3.73 1.35
N GLN A 275 -17.27 -4.57 2.09
CA GLN A 275 -17.82 -5.75 2.74
C GLN A 275 -18.82 -5.42 3.85
N ASN A 276 -18.64 -4.29 4.54
CA ASN A 276 -19.54 -3.92 5.63
C ASN A 276 -20.91 -3.46 5.10
N LYS A 277 -20.93 -2.87 3.91
CA LYS A 277 -22.15 -2.39 3.24
C LYS A 277 -22.69 -3.37 2.19
N ASP A 278 -21.99 -4.49 2.00
CA ASP A 278 -22.21 -5.46 0.93
C ASP A 278 -22.47 -4.82 -0.45
N LYS A 279 -21.61 -3.86 -0.82
CA LYS A 279 -21.83 -3.02 -2.00
C LYS A 279 -20.52 -2.71 -2.73
N PHE A 280 -20.58 -2.70 -4.06
CA PHE A 280 -19.50 -2.19 -4.90
C PHE A 280 -19.48 -0.65 -4.91
N ILE A 281 -18.28 -0.09 -4.76
CA ILE A 281 -17.99 1.33 -4.91
C ILE A 281 -17.50 1.54 -6.35
N THR A 282 -18.21 2.39 -7.10
CA THR A 282 -17.92 2.75 -8.50
C THR A 282 -17.68 4.25 -8.71
N ASP A 283 -17.42 4.95 -7.61
CA ASP A 283 -17.24 6.39 -7.57
C ASP A 283 -15.85 6.82 -8.05
N LYS A 284 -15.69 8.13 -8.24
CA LYS A 284 -14.39 8.75 -8.54
C LYS A 284 -13.42 8.49 -7.41
N ILE A 285 -12.21 8.03 -7.74
CA ILE A 285 -11.17 7.69 -6.76
C ILE A 285 -10.85 8.87 -5.86
N GLY A 286 -10.86 10.10 -6.40
CA GLY A 286 -10.67 11.31 -5.64
C GLY A 286 -11.67 11.45 -4.49
N SER A 287 -12.96 11.34 -4.79
CA SER A 287 -14.04 11.41 -3.79
C SER A 287 -13.94 10.30 -2.74
N VAL A 288 -13.62 9.07 -3.17
CA VAL A 288 -13.42 7.94 -2.24
C VAL A 288 -12.23 8.21 -1.30
N VAL A 289 -11.10 8.67 -1.85
CA VAL A 289 -9.91 8.99 -1.06
C VAL A 289 -10.19 10.13 -0.09
N GLU A 290 -10.94 11.16 -0.49
CA GLU A 290 -11.33 12.28 0.38
C GLU A 290 -12.27 11.85 1.52
N GLU A 291 -13.20 10.93 1.28
CA GLU A 291 -14.05 10.37 2.33
C GLU A 291 -13.19 9.70 3.42
N TYR A 292 -12.27 8.83 3.02
CA TYR A 292 -11.37 8.16 3.96
C TYR A 292 -10.33 9.09 4.58
N LEU A 293 -9.93 10.14 3.87
CA LEU A 293 -9.07 11.20 4.41
C LEU A 293 -9.77 11.92 5.57
N LYS A 294 -11.04 12.31 5.41
CA LYS A 294 -11.83 12.92 6.47
C LYS A 294 -12.05 11.96 7.65
N LYS A 295 -12.29 10.68 7.36
CA LYS A 295 -12.58 9.66 8.37
C LYS A 295 -11.36 9.22 9.18
N ASN A 296 -10.25 8.93 8.51
CA ASN A 296 -9.07 8.29 9.12
C ASN A 296 -7.90 9.25 9.31
N GLY A 297 -7.97 10.46 8.75
CA GLY A 297 -6.85 11.40 8.68
C GLY A 297 -5.80 10.98 7.65
N ALA A 298 -4.87 11.90 7.36
CA ALA A 298 -3.68 11.62 6.58
C ALA A 298 -2.42 11.72 7.41
N LYS A 299 -1.40 11.00 6.98
CA LYS A 299 -0.02 11.22 7.38
C LYS A 299 0.70 11.77 6.16
N ASN A 300 1.29 12.95 6.29
CA ASN A 300 2.25 13.40 5.31
C ASN A 300 3.44 12.42 5.32
N ILE A 301 3.76 11.87 4.15
CA ILE A 301 4.86 10.90 4.01
C ILE A 301 6.06 11.49 3.27
N ASP A 302 5.95 12.73 2.78
CA ASP A 302 7.05 13.47 2.19
C ASP A 302 6.81 14.99 2.12
N SER A 303 7.91 15.71 1.98
CA SER A 303 8.01 17.16 1.75
C SER A 303 7.29 17.68 0.49
N TYR A 304 6.90 16.81 -0.44
CA TYR A 304 6.16 17.19 -1.66
C TYR A 304 4.65 17.26 -1.42
N GLY A 305 4.21 16.98 -0.20
CA GLY A 305 2.80 16.99 0.17
C GLY A 305 2.07 15.70 -0.17
N THR A 306 2.77 14.57 -0.34
CA THR A 306 2.10 13.29 -0.52
C THR A 306 1.49 12.85 0.80
N GLU A 307 0.19 12.57 0.75
CA GLU A 307 -0.61 12.16 1.89
C GLU A 307 -0.89 10.65 1.81
N ARG A 308 -0.62 9.95 2.91
CA ARG A 308 -1.02 8.55 3.08
C ARG A 308 -2.23 8.46 4.00
N ILE A 309 -3.26 7.77 3.53
CA ILE A 309 -4.48 7.49 4.28
C ILE A 309 -4.48 5.98 4.57
N ASP A 310 -4.23 5.59 5.82
CA ASP A 310 -4.29 4.18 6.23
C ASP A 310 -5.76 3.71 6.28
N ILE A 311 -6.04 2.54 5.70
CA ILE A 311 -7.37 1.91 5.75
C ILE A 311 -7.35 0.85 6.85
N LYS A 312 -8.25 0.98 7.81
CA LYS A 312 -8.34 0.06 8.94
C LYS A 312 -8.96 -1.25 8.46
N SER A 313 -8.59 -2.36 9.09
CA SER A 313 -9.23 -3.66 8.79
C SER A 313 -10.75 -3.62 9.01
N SER A 314 -11.23 -2.78 9.93
CA SER A 314 -12.65 -2.55 10.20
C SER A 314 -13.37 -1.75 9.13
N ASP A 315 -12.68 -1.08 8.21
CA ASP A 315 -13.31 -0.34 7.10
C ASP A 315 -13.85 -1.28 6.01
N GLY A 316 -13.40 -2.54 5.96
CA GLY A 316 -13.98 -3.57 5.10
C GLY A 316 -13.79 -3.35 3.59
N ILE A 317 -12.73 -2.65 3.18
CA ILE A 317 -12.51 -2.28 1.76
C ILE A 317 -11.59 -3.26 1.04
N TYR A 318 -12.05 -3.74 -0.12
CA TYR A 318 -11.37 -4.71 -0.95
C TYR A 318 -11.27 -4.23 -2.40
N ALA A 319 -10.17 -4.61 -3.06
CA ALA A 319 -9.97 -4.47 -4.50
C ALA A 319 -9.86 -5.86 -5.13
N TYR A 320 -10.20 -5.93 -6.42
CA TYR A 320 -10.10 -7.15 -7.22
C TYR A 320 -8.89 -7.08 -8.14
N ASN A 321 -7.91 -7.93 -7.88
CA ASN A 321 -6.65 -7.95 -8.62
C ASN A 321 -6.56 -9.19 -9.50
N LEU A 322 -6.03 -9.03 -10.70
CA LEU A 322 -5.68 -10.17 -11.56
C LEU A 322 -4.45 -10.88 -10.99
N ASP A 323 -4.58 -12.16 -10.67
CA ASP A 323 -3.44 -13.03 -10.41
C ASP A 323 -2.76 -13.40 -11.73
N LYS A 324 -1.55 -12.89 -11.94
CA LYS A 324 -0.79 -13.08 -13.18
C LYS A 324 -0.47 -14.55 -13.48
N LYS A 325 -0.44 -15.43 -12.47
CA LYS A 325 -0.13 -16.85 -12.67
C LYS A 325 -1.36 -17.64 -13.12
N THR A 326 -2.51 -17.33 -12.53
CA THR A 326 -3.74 -18.11 -12.74
C THR A 326 -4.70 -17.45 -13.73
N GLY A 327 -4.49 -16.16 -14.05
CA GLY A 327 -5.41 -15.37 -14.87
C GLY A 327 -6.76 -15.07 -14.17
N LYS A 328 -6.90 -15.40 -12.89
CA LYS A 328 -8.16 -15.24 -12.14
C LYS A 328 -8.13 -14.00 -11.23
N PHE A 329 -9.30 -13.43 -10.99
CA PHE A 329 -9.44 -12.36 -10.01
C PHE A 329 -9.30 -12.88 -8.58
N GLN A 330 -8.56 -12.13 -7.77
CA GLN A 330 -8.44 -12.34 -6.34
C GLN A 330 -8.90 -11.09 -5.60
N LYS A 331 -9.81 -11.27 -4.64
CA LYS A 331 -10.22 -10.25 -3.69
C LYS A 331 -9.10 -10.00 -2.69
N LYS A 332 -8.62 -8.75 -2.58
CA LYS A 332 -7.54 -8.35 -1.67
C LYS A 332 -7.94 -7.11 -0.87
N LYS A 333 -7.56 -7.08 0.41
CA LYS A 333 -7.80 -5.91 1.27
C LYS A 333 -7.00 -4.70 0.79
N VAL A 334 -7.65 -3.54 0.72
CA VAL A 334 -6.99 -2.26 0.52
C VAL A 334 -6.33 -1.84 1.84
N LYS A 335 -5.02 -1.57 1.80
CA LYS A 335 -4.25 -1.23 3.02
C LYS A 335 -4.18 0.26 3.27
N CYS A 336 -4.09 1.05 2.21
CA CYS A 336 -3.99 2.50 2.27
C CYS A 336 -4.32 3.10 0.90
N PHE A 337 -4.70 4.37 0.91
CA PHE A 337 -4.66 5.24 -0.25
C PHE A 337 -3.45 6.18 -0.18
N ILE A 338 -2.95 6.57 -1.34
CA ILE A 338 -1.86 7.55 -1.49
C ILE A 338 -2.39 8.66 -2.38
N LYS A 339 -2.27 9.90 -1.90
CA LYS A 339 -2.68 11.11 -2.60
C LYS A 339 -1.44 11.96 -2.84
N GLY A 340 -1.07 12.13 -4.11
CA GLY A 340 0.06 12.94 -4.54
C GLY A 340 -0.38 14.01 -5.55
N LYS A 341 0.56 14.86 -5.97
CA LYS A 341 0.36 15.88 -7.00
C LYS A 341 1.18 15.55 -8.25
N THR A 342 0.67 15.86 -9.43
CA THR A 342 1.39 15.73 -10.71
C THR A 342 0.98 16.84 -11.66
N ASN A 343 1.94 17.29 -12.49
CA ASN A 343 1.71 18.28 -13.55
C ASN A 343 1.60 17.64 -14.94
N GLN A 344 1.88 16.33 -15.05
CA GLN A 344 1.85 15.59 -16.31
C GLN A 344 0.87 14.43 -16.24
N TRP A 345 0.15 14.23 -17.34
CA TRP A 345 -0.87 13.19 -17.50
C TRP A 345 -0.72 12.49 -18.84
N ILE A 346 -0.89 11.18 -18.86
CA ILE A 346 -1.00 10.36 -20.06
C ILE A 346 -2.41 9.80 -20.13
N ASN A 347 -3.06 10.01 -21.27
CA ASN A 347 -4.35 9.43 -21.60
C ASN A 347 -4.15 8.20 -22.48
N ILE A 348 -4.42 7.03 -21.96
CA ILE A 348 -4.42 5.79 -22.74
C ILE A 348 -5.86 5.49 -23.15
N LYS A 349 -6.08 5.31 -24.45
CA LYS A 349 -7.38 4.91 -25.02
C LYS A 349 -7.22 3.57 -25.72
N THR A 350 -8.00 2.57 -25.34
CA THR A 350 -8.01 1.27 -26.02
C THR A 350 -8.91 1.31 -27.26
N SER A 351 -8.72 0.35 -28.17
CA SER A 351 -9.61 0.15 -29.34
C SER A 351 -11.06 -0.08 -28.95
N THR A 352 -11.32 -0.62 -27.76
CA THR A 352 -12.67 -0.76 -27.18
C THR A 352 -13.21 0.54 -26.55
N ASN A 353 -12.61 1.70 -26.87
CA ASN A 353 -12.95 3.03 -26.35
C ASN A 353 -12.86 3.18 -24.81
N ARG A 354 -12.17 2.28 -24.11
CA ARG A 354 -11.88 2.44 -22.68
C ARG A 354 -10.76 3.45 -22.52
N LYS A 355 -10.87 4.34 -21.54
CA LYS A 355 -9.90 5.40 -21.29
C LYS A 355 -9.38 5.30 -19.86
N ILE A 356 -8.09 5.55 -19.70
CA ILE A 356 -7.46 5.71 -18.40
C ILE A 356 -6.49 6.89 -18.46
N LYS A 357 -6.56 7.78 -17.47
CA LYS A 357 -5.69 8.93 -17.32
C LYS A 357 -4.80 8.74 -16.10
N VAL A 358 -3.49 8.72 -16.30
CA VAL A 358 -2.51 8.37 -15.27
C VAL A 358 -1.24 9.19 -15.38
N THR A 359 -0.43 9.19 -14.34
CA THR A 359 0.93 9.76 -14.37
C THR A 359 1.83 9.01 -15.36
N PRO A 360 2.83 9.67 -15.99
CA PRO A 360 3.73 9.03 -16.94
C PRO A 360 4.39 7.72 -16.48
N ASP A 361 4.74 7.61 -15.20
CA ASP A 361 5.41 6.43 -14.65
C ASP A 361 4.42 5.34 -14.19
N HIS A 362 3.10 5.52 -14.34
CA HIS A 362 2.08 4.56 -13.90
C HIS A 362 2.26 3.22 -14.58
N ASN A 363 2.32 2.14 -13.80
CA ASN A 363 2.51 0.79 -14.33
C ASN A 363 1.23 0.27 -14.96
N ILE A 364 1.28 -0.04 -16.25
CA ILE A 364 0.21 -0.62 -17.03
C ILE A 364 0.58 -2.08 -17.33
N LEU A 365 -0.36 -2.98 -17.08
CA LEU A 365 -0.21 -4.39 -17.43
C LEU A 365 -0.47 -4.54 -18.94
N VAL A 366 0.42 -5.22 -19.65
CA VAL A 366 0.34 -5.49 -21.08
C VAL A 366 0.53 -6.99 -21.31
N ILE A 367 -0.16 -7.54 -22.31
CA ILE A 367 0.01 -8.90 -22.79
C ILE A 367 1.00 -8.85 -23.95
N ASN A 368 2.16 -9.48 -23.79
CA ASN A 368 3.12 -9.67 -24.88
C ASN A 368 3.35 -11.17 -25.07
N ASP A 369 3.16 -11.69 -26.27
CA ASP A 369 3.31 -13.11 -26.60
C ASP A 369 2.56 -14.07 -25.65
N GLY A 370 1.37 -13.66 -25.18
CA GLY A 370 0.54 -14.43 -24.25
C GLY A 370 0.94 -14.31 -22.78
N GLU A 371 2.02 -13.59 -22.46
CA GLU A 371 2.50 -13.36 -21.10
C GLU A 371 2.20 -11.95 -20.58
N PHE A 372 1.99 -11.84 -19.26
CA PHE A 372 1.75 -10.58 -18.60
C PHE A 372 3.05 -9.83 -18.27
N THR A 373 3.30 -8.73 -18.96
CA THR A 373 4.41 -7.81 -18.71
C THR A 373 3.92 -6.47 -18.18
N ILE A 374 4.81 -5.68 -17.54
CA ILE A 374 4.48 -4.33 -17.07
C ILE A 374 5.25 -3.33 -17.90
N LYS A 375 4.55 -2.32 -18.44
CA LYS A 375 5.14 -1.12 -19.04
C LYS A 375 4.74 0.11 -18.25
N LYS A 376 5.54 1.17 -18.28
CA LYS A 376 5.09 2.48 -17.79
C LYS A 376 4.10 3.09 -18.78
N ALA A 377 3.21 3.96 -18.30
CA ALA A 377 2.23 4.63 -19.16
C ALA A 377 2.89 5.38 -20.32
N LYS A 378 4.07 5.99 -20.09
CA LYS A 378 4.86 6.68 -21.11
C LYS A 378 5.51 5.77 -22.15
N GLU A 379 5.56 4.47 -21.88
CA GLU A 379 6.14 3.45 -22.77
C GLU A 379 5.06 2.71 -23.56
N ILE A 380 3.78 2.96 -23.28
CA ILE A 380 2.66 2.36 -24.00
C ILE A 380 2.60 2.93 -25.42
N LYS A 381 2.50 2.04 -26.40
CA LYS A 381 2.38 2.39 -27.82
C LYS A 381 1.12 1.78 -28.42
N GLU A 382 0.67 2.33 -29.54
CA GLU A 382 -0.40 1.72 -30.32
C GLU A 382 -0.03 0.27 -30.70
N GLY A 383 -0.99 -0.64 -30.58
CA GLY A 383 -0.78 -2.08 -30.76
C GLY A 383 -0.51 -2.86 -29.46
N ASP A 384 -0.12 -2.20 -28.37
CA ASP A 384 0.02 -2.86 -27.07
C ASP A 384 -1.33 -3.43 -26.59
N ARG A 385 -1.32 -4.72 -26.19
CA ARG A 385 -2.54 -5.42 -25.76
C ARG A 385 -2.72 -5.29 -24.25
N ILE A 386 -3.75 -4.56 -23.81
CA ILE A 386 -4.06 -4.40 -22.37
C ILE A 386 -5.10 -5.45 -21.96
N PRO A 387 -4.89 -6.23 -20.88
CA PRO A 387 -5.89 -7.18 -20.40
C PRO A 387 -7.13 -6.45 -19.88
N ILE A 388 -8.30 -6.94 -20.28
CA ILE A 388 -9.60 -6.40 -19.87
C ILE A 388 -10.40 -7.51 -19.21
N ALA A 389 -11.11 -7.17 -18.14
CA ALA A 389 -12.05 -8.09 -17.50
C ALA A 389 -13.19 -8.45 -18.47
N LEU A 390 -13.35 -9.73 -18.79
CA LEU A 390 -14.52 -10.22 -19.55
C LEU A 390 -15.78 -10.27 -18.67
N ARG A 391 -15.61 -10.51 -17.36
CA ARG A 391 -16.68 -10.58 -16.38
C ARG A 391 -16.26 -9.84 -15.13
N ASN A 392 -17.19 -9.08 -14.56
CA ASN A 392 -16.99 -8.45 -13.28
C ASN A 392 -17.05 -9.48 -12.14
N PRO A 393 -16.32 -9.26 -11.04
CA PRO A 393 -16.47 -10.07 -9.83
C PRO A 393 -17.90 -10.02 -9.30
N LYS A 394 -18.36 -11.13 -8.70
CA LYS A 394 -19.67 -11.24 -8.04
C LYS A 394 -19.46 -11.54 -6.57
N GLU A 395 -20.18 -10.81 -5.71
CA GLU A 395 -20.16 -10.98 -4.25
C GLU A 395 -21.52 -11.43 -3.74
N THR A 396 -22.58 -10.96 -4.40
CA THR A 396 -23.96 -11.27 -4.07
C THR A 396 -24.76 -11.65 -5.30
N THR A 397 -25.81 -12.41 -5.06
CA THR A 397 -26.86 -12.71 -6.03
C THR A 397 -28.14 -12.08 -5.50
N ILE A 398 -28.70 -11.16 -6.26
CA ILE A 398 -30.03 -10.62 -5.97
C ILE A 398 -31.03 -11.60 -6.59
N SER A 399 -31.97 -12.10 -5.80
CA SER A 399 -33.08 -12.95 -6.25
C SER A 399 -34.40 -12.18 -6.34
N GLU A 400 -34.51 -11.07 -5.61
CA GLU A 400 -35.72 -10.25 -5.55
C GLU A 400 -35.37 -8.79 -5.28
N ILE A 401 -36.18 -7.87 -5.82
CA ILE A 401 -36.12 -6.44 -5.51
C ILE A 401 -37.48 -5.98 -4.97
N ASN A 402 -37.48 -5.45 -3.74
CA ASN A 402 -38.57 -4.64 -3.20
C ASN A 402 -38.50 -3.24 -3.86
N ILE A 403 -39.32 -3.02 -4.89
CA ILE A 403 -39.34 -1.80 -5.69
C ILE A 403 -39.68 -0.57 -4.84
N PRO A 404 -40.71 -0.56 -3.97
CA PRO A 404 -40.97 0.55 -3.04
C PRO A 404 -39.75 0.95 -2.22
N LYS A 405 -39.04 -0.04 -1.66
CA LYS A 405 -37.82 0.18 -0.87
C LYS A 405 -36.71 0.77 -1.74
N ALA A 406 -36.45 0.19 -2.91
CA ALA A 406 -35.41 0.66 -3.83
C ALA A 406 -35.67 2.09 -4.34
N LEU A 407 -36.94 2.47 -4.55
CA LEU A 407 -37.30 3.81 -5.02
C LEU A 407 -37.38 4.84 -3.88
N SER A 408 -37.38 4.44 -2.61
CA SER A 408 -37.54 5.33 -1.45
C SER A 408 -36.40 6.37 -1.28
N GLU A 409 -35.26 6.14 -1.95
CA GLU A 409 -34.11 7.06 -1.99
C GLU A 409 -34.33 8.26 -2.93
N LEU A 410 -35.39 8.25 -3.75
CA LEU A 410 -35.72 9.36 -4.64
C LEU A 410 -36.25 10.59 -3.88
N ASN A 411 -36.20 11.74 -4.54
CA ASN A 411 -36.71 13.00 -4.00
C ASN A 411 -38.22 12.94 -3.70
N ASP A 412 -38.65 13.63 -2.64
CA ASP A 412 -40.03 13.65 -2.14
C ASP A 412 -41.08 13.99 -3.22
N ASP A 413 -40.77 14.91 -4.13
CA ASP A 413 -41.66 15.28 -5.24
C ASP A 413 -41.93 14.12 -6.21
N ILE A 414 -40.92 13.28 -6.44
CA ILE A 414 -41.04 12.07 -7.26
C ILE A 414 -41.82 11.00 -6.48
N LEU A 415 -41.49 10.82 -5.20
CA LEU A 415 -42.16 9.85 -4.31
C LEU A 415 -43.66 10.14 -4.13
N LEU A 416 -44.08 11.41 -4.19
CA LEU A 416 -45.49 11.80 -4.18
C LEU A 416 -46.23 11.31 -5.44
N ASN A 417 -45.54 11.19 -6.56
CA ASN A 417 -46.11 10.74 -7.83
C ASN A 417 -46.09 9.21 -7.97
N ILE A 418 -45.24 8.50 -7.24
CA ILE A 418 -45.26 7.03 -7.16
C ILE A 418 -46.38 6.59 -6.20
N LYS A 419 -47.19 5.61 -6.61
CA LYS A 419 -48.38 5.13 -5.89
C LYS A 419 -48.28 3.64 -5.59
N LEU A 420 -48.59 3.29 -4.35
CA LEU A 420 -48.84 1.94 -3.86
C LEU A 420 -50.34 1.64 -4.00
N ARG A 421 -50.67 0.63 -4.80
CA ARG A 421 -52.03 0.24 -5.17
C ARG A 421 -52.27 -1.22 -4.79
N ASN A 422 -53.54 -1.61 -4.73
CA ASN A 422 -53.98 -2.97 -4.45
C ASN A 422 -53.68 -3.50 -3.02
N SER A 423 -53.37 -2.62 -2.07
CA SER A 423 -53.08 -2.98 -0.66
C SER A 423 -54.05 -2.29 0.32
N LYS A 424 -55.32 -2.13 -0.08
CA LYS A 424 -56.30 -1.33 0.66
C LYS A 424 -56.54 -1.83 2.08
N ILE A 425 -56.58 -3.15 2.28
CA ILE A 425 -56.80 -3.77 3.60
C ILE A 425 -55.62 -3.50 4.52
N PHE A 426 -54.40 -3.68 4.01
CA PHE A 426 -53.15 -3.38 4.73
C PHE A 426 -53.15 -1.93 5.23
N PHE A 427 -53.32 -0.95 4.33
CA PHE A 427 -53.32 0.46 4.73
C PHE A 427 -54.47 0.82 5.68
N ARG A 428 -55.63 0.17 5.55
CA ARG A 428 -56.74 0.38 6.49
C ARG A 428 -56.38 -0.10 7.90
N ASN A 429 -55.75 -1.27 8.02
CA ASN A 429 -55.32 -1.80 9.32
C ASN A 429 -54.17 -0.98 9.91
N LEU A 430 -53.22 -0.57 9.08
CA LEU A 430 -52.15 0.34 9.45
C LEU A 430 -52.70 1.62 10.09
N VAL A 431 -53.66 2.29 9.44
CA VAL A 431 -54.25 3.51 9.98
C VAL A 431 -55.08 3.26 11.25
N LYS A 432 -55.71 2.10 11.39
CA LYS A 432 -56.38 1.73 12.65
C LYS A 432 -55.37 1.62 13.80
N ASN A 433 -54.21 1.03 13.57
CA ASN A 433 -53.18 0.81 14.59
C ASN A 433 -52.45 2.11 14.95
N VAL A 434 -52.08 2.93 13.96
CA VAL A 434 -51.32 4.17 14.17
C VAL A 434 -52.21 5.32 14.65
N GLY A 435 -53.49 5.29 14.29
CA GLY A 435 -54.46 6.33 14.59
C GLY A 435 -54.64 7.33 13.45
N ARG A 436 -55.90 7.58 13.10
CA ARG A 436 -56.28 8.41 11.94
C ARG A 436 -55.71 9.82 11.97
N LYS A 437 -55.75 10.49 13.14
CA LYS A 437 -55.26 11.88 13.28
C LYS A 437 -53.75 11.94 13.00
N LYS A 438 -52.98 11.04 13.62
CA LYS A 438 -51.52 10.94 13.45
C LYS A 438 -51.13 10.72 11.99
N VAL A 439 -51.82 9.82 11.28
CA VAL A 439 -51.54 9.56 9.85
C VAL A 439 -51.83 10.78 8.97
N ILE A 440 -52.94 11.50 9.21
CA ILE A 440 -53.28 12.70 8.44
C ILE A 440 -52.21 13.79 8.60
N GLU A 441 -51.70 13.95 9.83
CA GLU A 441 -50.65 14.90 10.16
C GLU A 441 -49.30 14.52 9.52
N LEU A 442 -48.80 13.31 9.79
CA LEU A 442 -47.52 12.80 9.26
C LEU A 442 -47.46 12.86 7.73
N CYS A 443 -48.52 12.41 7.08
CA CYS A 443 -48.59 12.37 5.62
C CYS A 443 -49.07 13.69 5.01
N SER A 444 -49.34 14.73 5.83
CA SER A 444 -49.87 16.03 5.39
C SER A 444 -51.05 15.88 4.42
N ILE A 445 -51.99 14.99 4.74
CA ILE A 445 -53.12 14.65 3.87
C ILE A 445 -54.09 15.83 3.85
N LYS A 446 -54.31 16.44 2.67
CA LYS A 446 -55.20 17.60 2.49
C LYS A 446 -56.48 17.26 1.71
N GLY A 447 -57.49 18.12 1.83
CA GLY A 447 -58.69 18.10 1.00
C GLY A 447 -59.68 16.96 1.33
N SER A 448 -60.36 16.44 0.31
CA SER A 448 -61.46 15.45 0.47
C SER A 448 -61.03 14.15 1.16
N PHE A 449 -59.74 13.82 1.17
CA PHE A 449 -59.20 12.62 1.82
C PHE A 449 -59.26 12.70 3.35
N VAL A 450 -59.26 13.92 3.93
CA VAL A 450 -59.41 14.13 5.38
C VAL A 450 -60.78 13.64 5.87
N LYS A 451 -61.83 13.80 5.04
CA LYS A 451 -63.19 13.34 5.33
C LYS A 451 -63.32 11.82 5.19
N SER A 452 -62.72 11.21 4.16
CA SER A 452 -62.70 9.76 3.97
C SER A 452 -61.38 9.26 3.38
N LEU A 453 -60.64 8.48 4.18
CA LEU A 453 -59.38 7.85 3.77
C LEU A 453 -59.57 6.65 2.82
N SER A 454 -60.81 6.23 2.52
CA SER A 454 -61.08 5.07 1.64
C SER A 454 -60.43 5.21 0.26
N LYS A 455 -60.42 6.42 -0.31
CA LYS A 455 -59.75 6.71 -1.59
C LYS A 455 -58.22 6.77 -1.45
N TRP A 456 -57.72 7.15 -0.28
CA TRP A 456 -56.28 7.20 0.01
C TRP A 456 -55.72 5.78 0.10
N TYR A 457 -56.37 4.86 0.83
CA TYR A 457 -55.98 3.45 0.95
C TYR A 457 -55.87 2.72 -0.40
N ALA A 458 -56.61 3.17 -1.42
CA ALA A 458 -56.60 2.54 -2.74
C ALA A 458 -55.37 2.91 -3.58
N SER A 459 -54.70 4.02 -3.28
CA SER A 459 -53.56 4.53 -4.06
C SER A 459 -52.69 5.45 -3.20
N VAL A 460 -51.98 4.89 -2.23
CA VAL A 460 -51.15 5.61 -1.26
C VAL A 460 -49.87 6.12 -1.94
N PRO A 461 -49.50 7.41 -1.83
CA PRO A 461 -48.20 7.90 -2.31
C PRO A 461 -47.04 7.19 -1.61
N LEU A 462 -45.98 6.83 -2.34
CA LEU A 462 -44.80 6.18 -1.76
C LEU A 462 -44.15 7.06 -0.68
N LEU A 463 -44.16 8.39 -0.86
CA LEU A 463 -43.68 9.33 0.17
C LEU A 463 -44.43 9.15 1.50
N HIS A 464 -45.75 8.96 1.44
CA HIS A 464 -46.54 8.80 2.65
C HIS A 464 -46.18 7.51 3.39
N PHE A 465 -45.98 6.42 2.64
CA PHE A 465 -45.58 5.16 3.24
C PHE A 465 -44.16 5.23 3.81
N LYS A 466 -43.22 5.91 3.13
CA LYS A 466 -41.88 6.20 3.66
C LYS A 466 -41.95 6.91 5.02
N LYS A 467 -42.73 7.99 5.13
CA LYS A 467 -42.94 8.70 6.40
C LYS A 467 -43.57 7.84 7.49
N LEU A 468 -44.47 6.92 7.12
CA LEU A 468 -45.04 5.98 8.08
C LEU A 468 -44.00 4.98 8.56
N CYS A 469 -43.10 4.49 7.69
CA CYS A 469 -42.00 3.63 8.08
C CYS A 469 -40.96 4.33 8.98
N GLU A 470 -40.78 5.65 8.82
CA GLU A 470 -39.86 6.44 9.64
C GLU A 470 -40.39 6.67 11.08
N GLU A 471 -41.72 6.67 11.26
CA GLU A 471 -42.40 7.09 12.49
C GLU A 471 -43.15 5.96 13.20
N THR A 472 -43.05 4.74 12.68
CA THR A 472 -43.71 3.52 13.19
C THR A 472 -42.81 2.30 13.00
N ASP A 473 -43.14 1.17 13.63
CA ASP A 473 -42.34 -0.06 13.54
C ASP A 473 -42.49 -0.82 12.21
N ILE A 474 -43.14 -0.24 11.21
CA ILE A 474 -43.41 -0.88 9.93
C ILE A 474 -42.31 -0.59 8.92
N SER A 475 -41.95 -1.60 8.16
CA SER A 475 -40.93 -1.54 7.13
C SER A 475 -41.53 -1.66 5.73
N PHE A 476 -40.71 -1.39 4.71
CA PHE A 476 -41.10 -1.64 3.33
C PHE A 476 -41.32 -3.13 3.03
N ASP A 477 -40.73 -4.02 3.82
CA ASP A 477 -40.82 -5.47 3.65
C ASP A 477 -42.15 -6.03 4.20
N ASP A 478 -42.93 -5.22 4.93
CA ASP A 478 -44.28 -5.57 5.41
C ASP A 478 -45.37 -5.30 4.36
N LEU A 479 -45.03 -4.74 3.20
CA LEU A 479 -46.01 -4.54 2.13
C LEU A 479 -46.49 -5.91 1.60
N PRO A 480 -47.81 -6.10 1.37
CA PRO A 480 -48.31 -7.35 0.80
C PRO A 480 -47.73 -7.64 -0.59
N GLU A 481 -47.53 -8.91 -0.94
CA GLU A 481 -46.97 -9.32 -2.24
C GLU A 481 -47.82 -8.83 -3.43
N GLU A 482 -49.14 -8.73 -3.25
CA GLU A 482 -50.09 -8.24 -4.25
C GLU A 482 -50.05 -6.71 -4.48
N THR A 483 -49.20 -6.01 -3.73
CA THR A 483 -49.02 -4.56 -3.88
C THR A 483 -48.47 -4.24 -5.26
N PHE A 484 -49.08 -3.24 -5.91
CA PHE A 484 -48.58 -2.69 -7.15
C PHE A 484 -47.98 -1.31 -6.96
N VAL A 485 -46.88 -1.04 -7.67
CA VAL A 485 -46.28 0.28 -7.83
C VAL A 485 -46.73 0.86 -9.17
N GLY A 486 -47.28 2.06 -9.16
CA GLY A 486 -47.70 2.77 -10.36
C GLY A 486 -47.42 4.27 -10.27
N ILE A 487 -47.53 4.98 -11.39
CA ILE A 487 -47.38 6.43 -11.42
C ILE A 487 -48.75 7.09 -11.31
N ARG A 488 -48.85 8.24 -10.62
CA ARG A 488 -50.04 9.08 -10.52
C ARG A 488 -50.59 9.38 -11.92
N ARG A 489 -51.89 9.13 -12.14
CA ARG A 489 -52.57 9.23 -13.45
C ARG A 489 -52.06 8.25 -14.53
N GLY A 490 -51.03 7.46 -14.24
CA GLY A 490 -50.56 6.37 -15.09
C GLY A 490 -51.43 5.12 -14.94
N ARG A 491 -51.63 4.43 -16.07
CA ARG A 491 -52.38 3.17 -16.17
C ARG A 491 -51.52 1.93 -15.90
N ILE A 492 -50.20 2.05 -16.09
CA ILE A 492 -49.26 0.94 -15.90
C ILE A 492 -48.95 0.76 -14.41
N ASN A 493 -48.99 -0.49 -13.99
CA ASN A 493 -48.65 -0.95 -12.65
C ASN A 493 -47.61 -2.07 -12.77
N ILE A 494 -46.62 -2.07 -11.89
CA ILE A 494 -45.63 -3.14 -11.75
C ILE A 494 -45.74 -3.74 -10.34
N PRO A 495 -45.45 -5.04 -10.15
CA PRO A 495 -45.49 -5.64 -8.82
C PRO A 495 -44.48 -4.96 -7.89
N ALA A 496 -44.81 -4.85 -6.60
CA ALA A 496 -43.90 -4.27 -5.59
C ALA A 496 -42.65 -5.13 -5.38
N TYR A 497 -42.76 -6.44 -5.60
CA TYR A 497 -41.66 -7.39 -5.50
C TYR A 497 -41.37 -7.96 -6.88
N LEU A 498 -40.19 -7.67 -7.41
CA LEU A 498 -39.73 -8.20 -8.68
C LEU A 498 -38.84 -9.41 -8.43
N LYS A 499 -39.23 -10.59 -8.94
CA LYS A 499 -38.50 -11.86 -8.75
C LYS A 499 -37.70 -12.28 -10.00
N ASP A 500 -38.08 -11.83 -11.20
CA ASP A 500 -37.35 -12.14 -12.45
C ASP A 500 -36.19 -11.15 -12.69
N MET A 501 -35.07 -11.43 -12.03
CA MET A 501 -33.85 -10.61 -12.17
C MET A 501 -33.21 -10.73 -13.55
N ASN A 502 -33.38 -11.87 -14.24
CA ASN A 502 -32.81 -12.05 -15.57
C ASN A 502 -33.48 -11.13 -16.58
N ALA A 503 -34.82 -11.08 -16.58
CA ALA A 503 -35.57 -10.17 -17.43
C ALA A 503 -35.24 -8.70 -17.09
N LEU A 504 -35.19 -8.34 -15.80
CA LEU A 504 -34.81 -6.98 -15.40
C LEU A 504 -33.43 -6.59 -15.91
N PHE A 505 -32.40 -7.40 -15.64
CA PHE A 505 -31.03 -7.09 -16.05
C PHE A 505 -30.87 -7.09 -17.56
N TRP A 506 -31.63 -7.91 -18.29
CA TRP A 506 -31.67 -7.87 -19.75
C TRP A 506 -32.25 -6.55 -20.25
N ILE A 507 -33.40 -6.11 -19.72
CA ILE A 507 -34.02 -4.82 -20.08
C ILE A 507 -33.09 -3.66 -19.74
N LEU A 508 -32.50 -3.64 -18.53
CA LEU A 508 -31.54 -2.61 -18.13
C LEU A 508 -30.29 -2.62 -19.02
N GLY A 509 -29.84 -3.80 -19.44
CA GLY A 509 -28.76 -3.98 -20.38
C GLY A 509 -29.06 -3.35 -21.74
N LEU A 510 -30.25 -3.62 -22.30
CA LEU A 510 -30.72 -2.97 -23.54
C LEU A 510 -30.84 -1.46 -23.37
N TYR A 511 -31.45 -1.01 -22.29
CA TYR A 511 -31.61 0.41 -21.98
C TYR A 511 -30.26 1.15 -21.94
N CYS A 512 -29.25 0.54 -21.32
CA CYS A 512 -27.89 1.06 -21.32
C CYS A 512 -27.22 1.01 -22.71
N ALA A 513 -27.43 -0.06 -23.47
CA ALA A 513 -26.84 -0.26 -24.80
C ALA A 513 -27.35 0.78 -25.82
N GLU A 514 -28.64 1.09 -25.76
CA GLU A 514 -29.31 2.14 -26.55
C GLU A 514 -28.86 3.57 -26.17
N GLY A 515 -28.00 3.71 -25.16
CA GLY A 515 -27.36 4.98 -24.80
C GLY A 515 -28.19 5.90 -23.91
N TRP A 516 -29.34 5.43 -23.39
CA TRP A 516 -30.20 6.21 -22.49
C TRP A 516 -29.55 6.55 -21.14
N SER A 517 -28.45 5.88 -20.79
CA SER A 517 -27.65 6.18 -19.58
C SER A 517 -26.53 7.20 -19.81
N ARG A 518 -26.35 7.74 -21.03
CA ARG A 518 -25.22 8.63 -21.37
C ARG A 518 -25.39 10.09 -20.93
N SER A 519 -26.52 10.44 -20.34
CA SER A 519 -26.82 11.79 -19.87
C SER A 519 -27.69 11.73 -18.63
N ASN A 520 -27.03 11.72 -17.47
CA ASN A 520 -27.48 12.28 -16.19
C ASN A 520 -26.28 12.43 -15.26
#